data_AF-A0ABD3REH2-F1
#
_entry.id   AF-A0ABD3REH2-F1
#
_cell.length_a   1.000
_cell.length_b   1.000
_cell.length_c   1.000
_cell.angle_alpha   90.00
_cell.angle_beta   90.00
_cell.angle_gamma   90.00
#
_symmetry.space_group_name_H-M   'P 1'
#
loop_
_entity.id
_entity.type
_entity.pdbx_description
1 polymer ?
#
loop_
_entity_poly.entity_id
_entity_poly.type
_entity_poly.pdbx_seq_one_letter_code
_entity_poly.pdbx_strand_id
1 'polypeptide(L)'
;MGGYDEESVANLLGEGERLRGYDEESPADAESDADSTESSRSEDGYTGARALRVMKSTPSSGGRRALRPIAGNSPMEILAGCIAGASIGTASAAMILQPSNIVFLAGGLSCVIGPYAYWQQRRLTDVIALQETHKVLSEQVDRLGKENNRLHETIVDLSATVDRLEDVEQALDVITQTQGQSVAAFEEQVRDNRDILHRMQSNLKANVLQNLLQVVIRSDKDSSLTIEEHEVGDLINKFKGINGVEINEDRFKSVVMRCGGSLQCVMDIIRNLIDDNTPAGDEIFIIKD
;
A
#
# COMPACT_ATOMS: atom_id res chain seq x y z
N MET A 1 -39.60 -18.08 -61.99
CA MET A 1 -38.36 -17.35 -62.31
C MET A 1 -38.67 -15.88 -62.19
N GLY A 2 -38.45 -15.33 -60.99
CA GLY A 2 -38.63 -13.91 -60.68
C GLY A 2 -37.44 -13.51 -59.83
N GLY A 3 -36.54 -12.73 -60.44
CA GLY A 3 -35.41 -12.13 -59.75
C GLY A 3 -35.92 -11.01 -58.86
N TYR A 4 -35.41 -10.96 -57.64
CA TYR A 4 -35.54 -9.80 -56.77
C TYR A 4 -34.22 -9.05 -56.87
N ASP A 5 -34.32 -7.83 -57.40
CA ASP A 5 -33.21 -6.90 -57.58
C ASP A 5 -32.72 -6.38 -56.21
N GLU A 6 -31.41 -6.43 -56.03
CA GLU A 6 -30.67 -6.22 -54.79
C GLU A 6 -30.27 -4.74 -54.56
N GLU A 7 -31.02 -3.78 -55.13
CA GLU A 7 -30.53 -2.39 -55.28
C GLU A 7 -31.30 -1.31 -54.49
N SER A 8 -32.20 -1.67 -53.56
CA SER A 8 -33.07 -0.69 -52.87
C SER A 8 -32.75 -0.38 -51.40
N VAL A 9 -31.57 -0.73 -50.87
CA VAL A 9 -31.27 -0.55 -49.42
C VAL A 9 -30.27 0.57 -49.11
N ALA A 10 -29.78 1.32 -50.10
CA ALA A 10 -28.67 2.26 -49.91
C ALA A 10 -29.04 3.73 -49.62
N ASN A 11 -30.31 4.12 -49.51
CA ASN A 11 -30.71 5.54 -49.56
C ASN A 11 -31.44 6.11 -48.32
N LEU A 12 -31.16 5.59 -47.12
CA LEU A 12 -31.84 6.03 -45.87
C LEU A 12 -30.92 6.60 -44.78
N LEU A 13 -29.66 6.91 -45.07
CA LEU A 13 -28.74 7.51 -44.10
C LEU A 13 -27.95 8.68 -44.68
N GLY A 14 -28.65 9.79 -44.95
CA GLY A 14 -28.02 11.07 -45.25
C GLY A 14 -28.97 12.23 -44.95
N GLU A 15 -28.43 13.25 -44.28
CA GLU A 15 -29.00 14.59 -44.02
C GLU A 15 -29.68 14.79 -42.66
N GLY A 16 -28.87 15.24 -41.70
CA GLY A 16 -29.33 15.72 -40.39
C GLY A 16 -28.30 16.56 -39.64
N GLU A 17 -27.41 17.29 -40.33
CA GLU A 17 -26.63 18.36 -39.71
C GLU A 17 -27.31 19.71 -40.01
N ARG A 18 -27.76 20.42 -38.96
CA ARG A 18 -27.59 21.88 -38.83
C ARG A 18 -28.13 22.40 -37.49
N LEU A 19 -27.21 23.06 -36.78
CA LEU A 19 -27.39 24.31 -36.03
C LEU A 19 -28.19 24.27 -34.73
N ARG A 20 -27.47 24.35 -33.60
CA ARG A 20 -27.76 25.39 -32.60
C ARG A 20 -26.56 25.65 -31.70
N GLY A 21 -25.88 26.76 -31.97
CA GLY A 21 -25.08 27.45 -30.98
C GLY A 21 -26.01 28.17 -30.00
N TYR A 22 -25.63 28.13 -28.72
CA TYR A 22 -26.02 29.10 -27.71
C TYR A 22 -24.74 29.47 -26.96
N ASP A 23 -24.39 30.75 -27.12
CA ASP A 23 -23.42 31.49 -26.35
C ASP A 23 -23.93 31.74 -24.92
N GLU A 24 -23.00 32.14 -24.04
CA GLU A 24 -23.20 32.92 -22.80
C GLU A 24 -23.97 32.20 -21.66
N GLU A 25 -23.51 32.09 -20.41
CA GLU A 25 -22.85 33.07 -19.56
C GLU A 25 -22.33 32.41 -18.24
N SER A 26 -21.35 33.05 -17.61
CA SER A 26 -20.70 32.76 -16.30
C SER A 26 -21.71 32.72 -15.12
N PRO A 27 -21.42 32.08 -13.97
CA PRO A 27 -20.58 32.75 -12.95
C PRO A 27 -19.68 31.84 -12.07
N ALA A 28 -18.52 32.42 -11.75
CA ALA A 28 -17.93 32.56 -10.41
C ALA A 28 -17.87 31.36 -9.45
N ASP A 29 -16.62 30.97 -9.15
CA ASP A 29 -16.04 30.99 -7.80
C ASP A 29 -16.96 30.64 -6.63
N ALA A 30 -16.91 29.38 -6.22
CA ALA A 30 -17.27 28.97 -4.87
C ALA A 30 -16.05 28.31 -4.21
N GLU A 31 -15.23 29.15 -3.57
CA GLU A 31 -14.37 28.75 -2.47
C GLU A 31 -15.23 28.08 -1.38
N SER A 32 -14.90 26.85 -0.98
CA SER A 32 -15.40 26.27 0.26
C SER A 32 -14.22 25.77 1.09
N ASP A 33 -13.64 26.69 1.85
CA ASP A 33 -12.95 26.39 3.10
C ASP A 33 -13.98 26.06 4.19
N ALA A 34 -13.92 24.82 4.68
CA ALA A 34 -14.43 24.41 5.99
C ALA A 34 -13.71 23.08 6.30
N ASP A 35 -12.57 23.10 6.98
CA ASP A 35 -12.46 23.15 8.44
C ASP A 35 -13.57 22.38 9.16
N SER A 36 -13.26 21.17 9.64
CA SER A 36 -13.46 20.79 11.05
C SER A 36 -13.10 19.32 11.33
N THR A 37 -12.06 19.17 12.15
CA THR A 37 -11.96 18.33 13.38
C THR A 37 -12.20 16.82 13.36
N GLU A 38 -11.13 16.15 13.80
CA GLU A 38 -11.07 15.19 14.93
C GLU A 38 -11.67 13.78 14.84
N SER A 39 -10.74 12.83 14.99
CA SER A 39 -10.74 11.79 16.03
C SER A 39 -11.62 10.55 15.81
N SER A 40 -10.93 9.44 15.50
CA SER A 40 -11.10 8.09 16.09
C SER A 40 -10.03 7.19 15.46
N ARG A 41 -8.82 7.10 16.01
CA ARG A 41 -8.43 6.06 16.98
C ARG A 41 -9.04 4.68 16.64
N SER A 42 -8.27 3.87 15.92
CA SER A 42 -8.34 2.41 15.98
C SER A 42 -6.92 1.88 15.81
N GLU A 43 -6.33 1.61 16.97
CA GLU A 43 -5.15 0.76 17.11
C GLU A 43 -5.57 -0.66 16.72
N ASP A 44 -5.11 -1.17 15.58
CA ASP A 44 -5.08 -2.61 15.37
C ASP A 44 -3.74 -3.03 14.76
N GLY A 45 -3.06 -3.87 15.52
CA GLY A 45 -1.67 -4.23 15.35
C GLY A 45 -1.44 -5.11 14.14
N TYR A 46 -0.50 -4.69 13.30
CA TYR A 46 0.24 -5.60 12.42
C TYR A 46 1.65 -5.81 12.95
N THR A 47 1.80 -6.90 13.70
CA THR A 47 3.08 -7.59 13.90
C THR A 47 3.53 -8.23 12.59
N GLY A 48 4.02 -7.41 11.66
CA GLY A 48 4.63 -7.83 10.41
C GLY A 48 6.14 -7.75 10.50
N ALA A 49 6.77 -8.75 11.12
CA ALA A 49 8.22 -8.88 11.22
C ALA A 49 8.84 -9.12 9.83
N ARG A 50 9.04 -8.06 9.04
CA ARG A 50 9.97 -8.07 7.91
C ARG A 50 11.26 -7.40 8.37
N ALA A 51 12.24 -8.27 8.62
CA ALA A 51 13.61 -7.96 8.99
C ALA A 51 14.23 -6.98 7.99
N LEU A 52 14.06 -5.68 8.25
CA LEU A 52 14.90 -4.63 7.73
C LEU A 52 16.29 -4.91 8.32
N ARG A 53 17.11 -5.56 7.51
CA ARG A 53 18.54 -5.73 7.71
C ARG A 53 19.14 -4.32 7.61
N VAL A 54 18.98 -3.55 8.69
CA VAL A 54 19.67 -2.30 8.95
C VAL A 54 21.14 -2.59 8.73
N MET A 55 21.68 -2.09 7.63
CA MET A 55 23.11 -2.01 7.41
C MET A 55 23.66 -1.17 8.55
N LYS A 56 24.14 -1.86 9.58
CA LYS A 56 24.96 -1.34 10.66
C LYS A 56 26.21 -0.78 10.01
N SER A 57 26.15 0.46 9.56
CA SER A 57 27.30 1.26 9.19
C SER A 57 28.16 1.32 10.45
N THR A 58 29.20 0.50 10.44
CA THR A 58 30.24 0.54 11.45
C THR A 58 30.73 1.98 11.50
N PRO A 59 30.70 2.66 12.67
CA PRO A 59 31.31 3.96 12.78
C PRO A 59 32.78 3.77 12.44
N SER A 60 33.18 4.29 11.28
CA SER A 60 34.57 4.46 10.90
C SER A 60 35.22 5.24 12.03
N SER A 61 35.89 4.50 12.90
CA SER A 61 36.79 4.99 13.94
C SER A 61 37.95 5.65 13.20
N GLY A 62 37.69 6.83 12.68
CA GLY A 62 38.69 7.78 12.22
C GLY A 62 39.43 8.23 13.47
N GLY A 63 40.33 7.37 13.94
CA GLY A 63 41.23 7.64 15.04
C GLY A 63 41.89 8.98 14.78
N ARG A 64 41.47 9.99 15.52
CA ARG A 64 42.17 11.27 15.66
C ARG A 64 43.55 10.91 16.19
N ARG A 65 44.50 10.65 15.29
CA ARG A 65 45.91 10.55 15.64
C ARG A 65 46.25 11.91 16.22
N ALA A 66 46.35 11.96 17.55
CA ALA A 66 46.87 13.12 18.26
C ALA A 66 48.15 13.54 17.55
N LEU A 67 48.15 14.76 17.02
CA LEU A 67 49.30 15.35 16.36
C LEU A 67 50.46 15.24 17.35
N ARG A 68 51.44 14.40 17.01
CA ARG A 68 52.62 14.23 17.85
C ARG A 68 53.24 15.62 18.00
N PRO A 69 53.57 16.06 19.23
CA PRO A 69 54.29 17.31 19.42
C PRO A 69 55.55 17.23 18.56
N ILE A 70 55.69 18.17 17.63
CA ILE A 70 56.86 18.25 16.75
C ILE A 70 58.06 18.29 17.68
N ALA A 71 58.84 17.21 17.65
CA ALA A 71 59.97 17.02 18.54
C ALA A 71 60.86 18.26 18.42
N GLY A 72 61.03 18.95 19.54
CA GLY A 72 61.78 20.19 19.62
C GLY A 72 63.17 20.01 19.00
N ASN A 73 63.49 20.97 18.15
CA ASN A 73 64.80 21.22 17.56
C ASN A 73 65.08 20.31 16.35
N SER A 74 64.86 20.87 15.16
CA SER A 74 65.35 20.30 13.91
C SER A 74 66.83 19.94 14.06
N PRO A 75 67.31 18.80 13.52
CA PRO A 75 68.72 18.45 13.58
C PRO A 75 69.63 19.56 13.02
N MET A 76 69.11 20.40 12.12
CA MET A 76 69.82 21.60 11.67
C MET A 76 69.94 22.69 12.73
N GLU A 77 68.97 22.84 13.63
CA GLU A 77 69.01 23.82 14.73
C GLU A 77 70.04 23.42 15.80
N ILE A 78 70.12 22.12 16.12
CA ILE A 78 71.16 21.58 17.00
C ILE A 78 72.54 21.80 16.38
N LEU A 79 72.68 21.49 15.09
CA LEU A 79 73.96 21.62 14.39
C LEU A 79 74.39 23.09 14.26
N ALA A 80 73.46 24.00 13.95
CA ALA A 80 73.70 25.44 13.94
C ALA A 80 74.05 25.96 15.35
N GLY A 81 73.35 25.50 16.39
CA GLY A 81 73.64 25.84 17.79
C GLY A 81 75.02 25.36 18.23
N CYS A 82 75.44 24.16 17.82
CA CYS A 82 76.77 23.63 18.08
C CYS A 82 77.86 24.43 17.35
N ILE A 83 77.65 24.78 16.07
CA ILE A 83 78.61 25.60 15.30
C ILE A 83 78.73 27.01 15.92
N ALA A 84 77.62 27.61 16.32
CA ALA A 84 77.60 28.91 16.99
C ALA A 84 78.30 28.85 18.36
N GLY A 85 78.06 27.81 19.15
CA GLY A 85 78.75 27.59 20.42
C GLY A 85 80.26 27.38 20.23
N ALA A 86 80.66 26.58 19.23
CA ALA A 86 82.05 26.33 18.90
C ALA A 86 82.76 27.60 18.40
N SER A 87 82.10 28.46 17.61
CA SER A 87 82.69 29.70 17.10
C SER A 87 82.90 30.73 18.21
N ILE A 88 81.94 30.88 19.13
CA ILE A 88 82.08 31.75 20.31
C ILE A 88 83.20 31.24 21.24
N GLY A 89 83.25 29.91 21.46
CA GLY A 89 84.30 29.28 22.27
C GLY A 89 85.69 29.49 21.67
N THR A 90 85.82 29.30 20.36
CA THR A 90 87.10 29.49 19.63
C THR A 90 87.51 30.96 19.60
N ALA A 91 86.57 31.88 19.38
CA ALA A 91 86.84 33.32 19.41
C ALA A 91 87.28 33.79 20.80
N SER A 92 86.65 33.29 21.87
CA SER A 92 87.01 33.61 23.25
C SER A 92 88.42 33.10 23.59
N ALA A 93 88.76 31.89 23.16
CA ALA A 93 90.10 31.34 23.33
C ALA A 93 91.16 32.13 22.55
N ALA A 94 90.85 32.55 21.32
CA ALA A 94 91.75 33.37 20.50
C ALA A 94 92.00 34.77 21.10
N MET A 95 91.00 35.40 21.71
CA MET A 95 91.14 36.69 22.38
C MET A 95 92.10 36.64 23.58
N ILE A 96 92.15 35.51 24.29
CA ILE A 96 93.06 35.31 25.43
C ILE A 96 94.51 35.15 24.94
N LEU A 97 94.71 34.48 23.80
CA LEU A 97 96.04 34.18 23.28
C LEU A 97 96.70 35.37 22.54
N GLN A 98 95.92 36.19 21.83
CA GLN A 98 96.45 37.33 21.06
C GLN A 98 95.48 38.53 21.07
N PRO A 99 95.67 39.50 21.98
CA PRO A 99 94.82 40.68 22.07
C PRO A 99 95.15 41.68 20.95
N SER A 100 94.58 41.46 19.76
CA SER A 100 94.68 42.39 18.64
C SER A 100 93.33 43.07 18.37
N ASN A 101 93.35 44.38 18.10
CA ASN A 101 92.13 45.18 17.90
C ASN A 101 91.24 44.67 16.75
N ILE A 102 91.83 44.02 15.75
CA ILE A 102 91.12 43.45 14.59
C ILE A 102 90.25 42.25 15.01
N VAL A 103 90.70 41.44 15.97
CA VAL A 103 89.96 40.26 16.46
C VAL A 103 88.70 40.68 17.24
N PHE A 104 88.75 41.79 17.99
CA PHE A 104 87.57 42.32 18.67
C PHE A 104 86.48 42.78 17.68
N LEU A 105 86.87 43.41 16.57
CA LEU A 105 85.91 43.88 15.57
C LEU A 105 85.28 42.72 14.78
N ALA A 106 86.10 41.72 14.40
CA ALA A 106 85.62 40.50 13.75
C ALA A 106 84.70 39.67 14.65
N GLY A 107 85.04 39.53 15.94
CA GLY A 107 84.22 38.85 16.93
C GLY A 107 82.91 39.58 17.25
N GLY A 108 82.91 40.91 17.25
CA GLY A 108 81.70 41.71 17.44
C GLY A 108 80.70 41.54 16.29
N LEU A 109 81.17 41.55 15.04
CA LEU A 109 80.30 41.37 13.87
C LEU A 109 79.70 39.96 13.79
N SER A 110 80.47 38.92 14.12
CA SER A 110 79.95 37.55 14.13
C SER A 110 78.87 37.33 15.21
N CYS A 111 78.96 38.04 16.35
CA CYS A 111 77.94 38.01 17.40
C CYS A 111 76.58 38.59 16.96
N VAL A 112 76.52 39.48 15.97
CA VAL A 112 75.27 40.05 15.44
C VAL A 112 74.68 39.20 14.32
N ILE A 113 75.55 38.63 13.46
CA ILE A 113 75.13 37.79 12.33
C ILE A 113 74.50 36.48 12.82
N GLY A 114 75.02 35.89 13.90
CA GLY A 114 74.49 34.64 14.47
C GLY A 114 72.99 34.70 14.83
N PRO A 115 72.57 35.64 15.71
CA PRO A 115 71.17 35.83 16.05
C PRO A 115 70.28 36.19 14.86
N TYR A 116 70.78 36.97 13.90
CA TYR A 116 70.02 37.35 12.71
C TYR A 116 69.75 36.15 11.79
N ALA A 117 70.77 35.32 11.54
CA ALA A 117 70.63 34.09 10.78
C ALA A 117 69.67 33.09 11.47
N TYR A 118 69.77 32.96 12.80
CA TYR A 118 68.83 32.17 13.59
C TYR A 118 67.38 32.65 13.42
N TRP A 119 67.15 33.96 13.48
CA TRP A 119 65.83 34.56 13.28
C TRP A 119 65.26 34.33 11.87
N GLN A 120 66.10 34.47 10.84
CA GLN A 120 65.70 34.18 9.45
C GLN A 120 65.35 32.70 9.24
N GLN A 121 66.13 31.78 9.80
CA GLN A 121 65.88 30.35 9.68
C GLN A 121 64.56 29.95 10.36
N ARG A 122 64.20 30.61 11.46
CA ARG A 122 62.92 30.39 12.14
C ARG A 122 61.73 30.81 11.27
N ARG A 123 61.81 31.96 10.59
CA ARG A 123 60.77 32.41 9.64
C ARG A 123 60.58 31.48 8.46
N LEU A 124 61.67 30.93 7.90
CA LEU A 124 61.56 29.94 6.81
C LEU A 124 60.88 28.65 7.30
N THR A 125 61.20 28.23 8.53
CA THR A 125 60.59 27.03 9.13
C THR A 125 59.09 27.22 9.36
N ASP A 126 58.67 28.38 9.87
CA ASP A 126 57.24 28.68 10.08
C ASP A 126 56.46 28.72 8.76
N VAL A 127 57.06 29.24 7.69
CA VAL A 127 56.43 29.26 6.35
C VAL A 127 56.28 27.85 5.78
N ILE A 128 57.30 27.00 5.92
CA ILE A 128 57.23 25.60 5.47
C ILE A 128 56.16 24.85 6.27
N ALA A 129 56.10 25.05 7.59
CA ALA A 129 55.06 24.46 8.44
C ALA A 129 53.65 24.92 8.01
N LEU A 130 53.47 26.22 7.71
CA LEU A 130 52.20 26.73 7.21
C LEU A 130 51.80 26.11 5.86
N GLN A 131 52.74 25.94 4.93
CA GLN A 131 52.46 25.28 3.65
C GLN A 131 52.02 23.83 3.84
N GLU A 132 52.65 23.10 4.77
CA GLU A 132 52.25 21.73 5.10
C GLU A 132 50.84 21.70 5.72
N THR A 133 50.52 22.62 6.63
CA THR A 133 49.15 22.72 7.19
C THR A 133 48.12 23.09 6.14
N HIS A 134 48.44 23.96 5.18
CA HIS A 134 47.54 24.34 4.10
C HIS A 134 47.29 23.16 3.16
N LYS A 135 48.32 22.35 2.87
CA LYS A 135 48.17 21.12 2.09
C LYS A 135 47.22 20.14 2.79
N VAL A 136 47.45 19.87 4.08
CA VAL A 136 46.58 18.99 4.88
C VAL A 136 45.15 19.53 4.95
N LEU A 137 44.98 20.84 5.11
CA LEU A 137 43.64 21.46 5.12
C LEU A 137 42.97 21.31 3.75
N SER A 138 43.69 21.52 2.65
CA SER A 138 43.14 21.35 1.30
C SER A 138 42.72 19.91 1.02
N GLU A 139 43.48 18.92 1.51
CA GLU A 139 43.11 17.51 1.44
C GLU A 139 41.87 17.20 2.28
N GLN A 140 41.72 17.83 3.45
CA GLN A 140 40.52 17.69 4.27
C GLN A 140 39.29 18.33 3.63
N VAL A 141 39.43 19.51 3.03
CA VAL A 141 38.35 20.18 2.31
C VAL A 141 37.93 19.38 1.09
N ASP A 142 38.89 18.85 0.31
CA ASP A 142 38.58 17.98 -0.83
C ASP A 142 37.86 16.69 -0.38
N ARG A 143 38.29 16.10 0.74
CA ARG A 143 37.60 14.95 1.33
C ARG A 143 36.18 15.29 1.79
N LEU A 144 35.99 16.42 2.47
CA LEU A 144 34.65 16.87 2.90
C LEU A 144 33.76 17.20 1.69
N GLY A 145 34.33 17.76 0.63
CA GLY A 145 33.63 17.99 -0.64
C GLY A 145 33.12 16.68 -1.25
N LYS A 146 33.97 15.65 -1.28
CA LYS A 146 33.58 14.30 -1.75
C LYS A 146 32.50 13.68 -0.86
N GLU A 147 32.62 13.81 0.46
CA GLU A 147 31.62 13.30 1.40
C GLU A 147 30.27 14.03 1.25
N ASN A 148 30.29 15.34 1.02
CA ASN A 148 29.10 16.16 0.78
C ASN A 148 28.42 15.79 -0.56
N ASN A 149 29.19 15.63 -1.64
CA ASN A 149 28.65 15.16 -2.92
C ASN A 149 27.99 13.77 -2.78
N ARG A 150 28.63 12.84 -2.08
CA ARG A 150 28.05 11.51 -1.84
C ARG A 150 26.75 11.58 -1.03
N LEU A 151 26.71 12.46 -0.03
CA LEU A 151 25.49 12.67 0.75
C LEU A 151 24.38 13.29 -0.11
N HIS A 152 24.72 14.22 -0.99
CA HIS A 152 23.77 14.81 -1.93
C HIS A 152 23.20 13.77 -2.89
N GLU A 153 24.03 12.89 -3.46
CA GLU A 153 23.57 11.74 -4.26
C GLU A 153 22.61 10.85 -3.46
N THR A 154 22.92 10.60 -2.18
CA THR A 154 22.03 9.81 -1.31
C THR A 154 20.68 10.51 -1.09
N ILE A 155 20.66 11.84 -0.95
CA ILE A 155 19.40 12.60 -0.82
C ILE A 155 18.57 12.50 -2.11
N VAL A 156 19.21 12.56 -3.29
CA VAL A 156 18.53 12.38 -4.58
C VAL A 156 17.91 10.98 -4.68
N ASP A 157 18.64 9.94 -4.28
CA ASP A 157 18.12 8.57 -4.26
C ASP A 157 16.94 8.39 -3.29
N LEU A 158 17.02 9.02 -2.11
CA LEU A 158 15.91 9.01 -1.15
C LEU A 158 14.69 9.75 -1.71
N SER A 159 14.88 10.90 -2.36
CA SER A 159 13.77 11.64 -3.01
C SER A 159 13.08 10.78 -4.06
N ALA A 160 13.85 10.13 -4.94
CA ALA A 160 13.30 9.22 -5.93
C ALA A 160 12.57 8.01 -5.30
N THR A 161 12.96 7.61 -4.09
CA THR A 161 12.27 6.56 -3.33
C THR A 161 10.96 7.06 -2.72
N VAL A 162 10.92 8.32 -2.25
CA VAL A 162 9.70 8.98 -1.77
C VAL A 162 8.68 9.14 -2.90
N ASP A 163 9.10 9.61 -4.06
CA ASP A 163 8.23 9.77 -5.24
C ASP A 163 7.58 8.41 -5.62
N ARG A 164 8.35 7.31 -5.56
CA ARG A 164 7.80 5.96 -5.79
C ARG A 164 6.82 5.51 -4.71
N LEU A 165 6.97 5.95 -3.47
CA LEU A 165 6.03 5.63 -2.40
C LEU A 165 4.72 6.41 -2.57
N GLU A 166 4.80 7.66 -3.04
CA GLU A 166 3.63 8.47 -3.42
C GLU A 166 2.85 7.81 -4.57
N ASP A 167 3.54 7.33 -5.61
CA ASP A 167 2.90 6.57 -6.70
C ASP A 167 2.17 5.31 -6.18
N VAL A 168 2.76 4.61 -5.20
CA VAL A 168 2.17 3.41 -4.59
C VAL A 168 0.97 3.76 -3.72
N GLU A 169 1.01 4.87 -2.98
CA GLU A 169 -0.13 5.40 -2.21
C GLU A 169 -1.31 5.74 -3.12
N GLN A 170 -1.05 6.45 -4.22
CA GLN A 170 -2.08 6.79 -5.21
C GLN A 170 -2.67 5.53 -5.86
N ALA A 171 -1.83 4.54 -6.18
CA ALA A 171 -2.31 3.27 -6.71
C ALA A 171 -3.18 2.51 -5.68
N LEU A 172 -2.82 2.54 -4.40
CA LEU A 172 -3.61 1.93 -3.32
C LEU A 172 -4.95 2.66 -3.11
N ASP A 173 -4.99 3.98 -3.25
CA ASP A 173 -6.23 4.76 -3.15
C ASP A 173 -7.21 4.39 -4.27
N VAL A 174 -6.73 4.32 -5.52
CA VAL A 174 -7.53 3.87 -6.67
C VAL A 174 -8.04 2.44 -6.48
N ILE A 175 -7.20 1.53 -5.97
CA ILE A 175 -7.61 0.15 -5.67
C ILE A 175 -8.67 0.12 -4.58
N THR A 176 -8.51 0.90 -3.51
CA THR A 176 -9.47 0.96 -2.39
C THR A 176 -10.81 1.52 -2.87
N GLN A 177 -10.80 2.56 -3.69
CA GLN A 177 -12.01 3.11 -4.31
C GLN A 177 -12.71 2.09 -5.21
N THR A 178 -11.94 1.36 -6.02
CA THR A 178 -12.48 0.33 -6.93
C THR A 178 -13.01 -0.89 -6.17
N GLN A 179 -12.31 -1.34 -5.12
CA GLN A 179 -12.72 -2.48 -4.29
C GLN A 179 -13.94 -2.13 -3.42
N GLY A 180 -14.02 -0.91 -2.87
CA GLY A 180 -15.19 -0.44 -2.12
C GLY A 180 -16.46 -0.45 -2.97
N GLN A 181 -16.38 0.00 -4.23
CA GLN A 181 -17.50 -0.11 -5.17
C GLN A 181 -17.82 -1.56 -5.55
N SER A 182 -16.80 -2.41 -5.66
CA SER A 182 -16.97 -3.83 -6.00
C SER A 182 -17.67 -4.63 -4.89
N VAL A 183 -17.45 -4.30 -3.61
CA VAL A 183 -18.12 -4.97 -2.49
C VAL A 183 -19.60 -4.59 -2.41
N ALA A 184 -19.94 -3.32 -2.61
CA ALA A 184 -21.33 -2.87 -2.64
C ALA A 184 -22.10 -3.51 -3.81
N ALA A 185 -21.50 -3.53 -5.01
CA ALA A 185 -22.08 -4.19 -6.18
C ALA A 185 -22.23 -5.70 -5.99
N PHE A 186 -21.28 -6.35 -5.31
CA PHE A 186 -21.37 -7.77 -4.97
C PHE A 186 -22.48 -8.06 -3.95
N GLU A 187 -22.63 -7.21 -2.92
CA GLU A 187 -23.72 -7.33 -1.95
C GLU A 187 -25.09 -7.21 -2.64
N GLU A 188 -25.24 -6.22 -3.53
CA GLU A 188 -26.44 -6.04 -4.35
C GLU A 188 -26.72 -7.28 -5.20
N GLN A 189 -25.70 -7.82 -5.88
CA GLN A 189 -25.85 -9.03 -6.70
C GLN A 189 -26.24 -10.27 -5.87
N VAL A 190 -25.73 -10.41 -4.64
CA VAL A 190 -26.13 -11.50 -3.74
C VAL A 190 -27.57 -11.33 -3.26
N ARG A 191 -28.00 -10.09 -2.98
CA ARG A 191 -29.39 -9.79 -2.63
C ARG A 191 -30.32 -10.12 -3.80
N ASP A 192 -29.98 -9.70 -5.02
CA ASP A 192 -30.76 -10.00 -6.23
C ASP A 192 -30.84 -11.51 -6.50
N ASN A 193 -29.73 -12.23 -6.33
CA ASN A 193 -29.72 -13.70 -6.48
C ASN A 193 -30.62 -14.38 -5.44
N ARG A 194 -30.64 -13.89 -4.18
CA ARG A 194 -31.57 -14.40 -3.17
C ARG A 194 -33.03 -14.16 -3.56
N ASP A 195 -33.35 -12.99 -4.08
CA ASP A 195 -34.70 -12.66 -4.53
C ASP A 195 -35.12 -13.51 -5.74
N ILE A 196 -34.20 -13.78 -6.67
CA ILE A 196 -34.44 -14.69 -7.81
C ILE A 196 -34.71 -16.10 -7.30
N LEU A 197 -33.90 -16.62 -6.38
CA LEU A 197 -34.11 -17.95 -5.80
C LEU A 197 -35.48 -18.05 -5.10
N HIS A 198 -35.86 -17.04 -4.34
CA HIS A 198 -37.18 -16.99 -3.68
C HIS A 198 -38.32 -17.00 -4.72
N ARG A 199 -38.18 -16.23 -5.81
CA ARG A 199 -39.16 -16.24 -6.92
C ARG A 199 -39.21 -17.59 -7.64
N MET A 200 -38.07 -18.23 -7.86
CA MET A 200 -38.01 -19.57 -8.47
C MET A 200 -38.66 -20.62 -7.58
N GLN A 201 -38.40 -20.58 -6.27
CA GLN A 201 -39.02 -21.48 -5.30
C GLN A 201 -40.53 -21.26 -5.24
N SER A 202 -41.00 -20.00 -5.23
CA SER A 202 -42.43 -19.69 -5.29
C SER A 202 -43.08 -20.19 -6.60
N ASN A 203 -42.39 -20.08 -7.74
CA ASN A 203 -42.88 -20.60 -9.01
C ASN A 203 -42.96 -22.14 -9.01
N LEU A 204 -41.97 -22.81 -8.41
CA LEU A 204 -41.98 -24.27 -8.26
C LEU A 204 -43.15 -24.72 -7.36
N LYS A 205 -43.33 -24.06 -6.20
CA LYS A 205 -44.47 -24.29 -5.29
C LYS A 205 -45.81 -24.10 -6.02
N ALA A 206 -45.96 -23.01 -6.79
CA ALA A 206 -47.18 -22.75 -7.55
C ALA A 206 -47.47 -23.82 -8.61
N ASN A 207 -46.43 -24.30 -9.31
CA ASN A 207 -46.57 -25.38 -10.30
C ASN A 207 -47.00 -26.70 -9.64
N VAL A 208 -46.34 -27.07 -8.53
CA VAL A 208 -46.70 -28.25 -7.73
C VAL A 208 -48.15 -28.14 -7.24
N LEU A 209 -48.53 -26.99 -6.67
CA LEU A 209 -49.88 -26.71 -6.20
C LEU A 209 -50.93 -26.90 -7.29
N GLN A 210 -50.67 -26.36 -8.48
CA GLN A 210 -51.57 -26.50 -9.63
C GLN A 210 -51.72 -27.96 -10.06
N ASN A 211 -50.63 -28.73 -10.09
CA ASN A 211 -50.67 -30.16 -10.41
C ASN A 211 -51.46 -30.95 -9.36
N LEU A 212 -51.25 -30.66 -8.07
CA LEU A 212 -52.02 -31.27 -6.97
C LEU A 212 -53.51 -30.98 -7.10
N LEU A 213 -53.90 -29.71 -7.29
CA LEU A 213 -55.30 -29.31 -7.49
C LEU A 213 -55.92 -30.01 -8.70
N GLN A 214 -55.19 -30.12 -9.81
CA GLN A 214 -55.68 -30.80 -11.00
C GLN A 214 -55.92 -32.30 -10.75
N VAL A 215 -55.05 -32.95 -9.98
CA VAL A 215 -55.22 -34.36 -9.61
C VAL A 215 -56.43 -34.55 -8.70
N VAL A 216 -56.66 -33.64 -7.74
CA VAL A 216 -57.84 -33.68 -6.87
C VAL A 216 -59.12 -33.52 -7.68
N ILE A 217 -59.20 -32.47 -8.51
CA ILE A 217 -60.39 -32.18 -9.34
C ILE A 217 -60.68 -33.33 -10.31
N ARG A 218 -59.64 -33.96 -10.89
CA ARG A 218 -59.82 -35.12 -11.79
C ARG A 218 -60.18 -36.42 -11.06
N SER A 219 -59.97 -36.49 -9.75
CA SER A 219 -60.29 -37.68 -8.97
C SER A 219 -61.76 -37.71 -8.56
N ASP A 220 -62.39 -36.55 -8.40
CA ASP A 220 -63.85 -36.40 -8.24
C ASP A 220 -64.56 -36.74 -9.56
N LYS A 221 -65.10 -37.96 -9.66
CA LYS A 221 -65.82 -38.42 -10.86
C LYS A 221 -67.33 -38.20 -10.77
N ASP A 222 -67.87 -38.16 -9.56
CA ASP A 222 -69.30 -38.15 -9.29
C ASP A 222 -69.82 -36.75 -8.94
N SER A 223 -68.94 -35.74 -8.90
CA SER A 223 -69.26 -34.36 -8.52
C SER A 223 -69.85 -34.25 -7.12
N SER A 224 -69.57 -35.23 -6.25
CA SER A 224 -70.01 -35.23 -4.86
C SER A 224 -69.25 -34.21 -4.01
N LEU A 225 -68.10 -33.72 -4.49
CA LEU A 225 -67.17 -32.87 -3.76
C LEU A 225 -66.70 -33.49 -2.43
N THR A 226 -66.82 -34.81 -2.29
CA THR A 226 -66.43 -35.59 -1.12
C THR A 226 -65.56 -36.76 -1.55
N ILE A 227 -64.43 -36.95 -0.87
CA ILE A 227 -63.49 -38.04 -1.12
C ILE A 227 -63.77 -39.16 -0.14
N GLU A 228 -64.18 -40.32 -0.65
CA GLU A 228 -64.43 -41.49 0.19
C GLU A 228 -63.13 -42.18 0.62
N GLU A 229 -63.16 -42.95 1.71
CA GLU A 229 -61.96 -43.59 2.27
C GLU A 229 -61.23 -44.49 1.25
N HIS A 230 -61.98 -45.15 0.35
CA HIS A 230 -61.41 -46.02 -0.67
C HIS A 230 -60.72 -45.22 -1.80
N GLU A 231 -61.11 -43.97 -2.04
CA GLU A 231 -60.53 -43.07 -3.05
C GLU A 231 -59.27 -42.36 -2.55
N VAL A 232 -59.13 -42.20 -1.22
CA VAL A 232 -57.95 -41.58 -0.62
C VAL A 232 -56.66 -42.32 -1.01
N GLY A 233 -56.70 -43.65 -1.09
CA GLY A 233 -55.56 -44.46 -1.53
C GLY A 233 -55.15 -44.19 -2.99
N ASP A 234 -56.13 -44.09 -3.88
CA ASP A 234 -55.90 -43.75 -5.29
C ASP A 234 -55.35 -42.33 -5.45
N LEU A 235 -55.84 -41.39 -4.64
CA LEU A 235 -55.36 -40.01 -4.64
C LEU A 235 -53.90 -39.92 -4.16
N ILE A 236 -53.54 -40.63 -3.10
CA ILE A 236 -52.15 -40.73 -2.61
C ILE A 236 -51.23 -41.28 -3.71
N ASN A 237 -51.66 -42.34 -4.40
CA ASN A 237 -50.86 -42.93 -5.49
C ASN A 237 -50.68 -41.96 -6.66
N LYS A 238 -51.72 -41.19 -7.02
CA LYS A 238 -51.61 -40.15 -8.07
C LYS A 238 -50.67 -39.03 -7.65
N PHE A 239 -50.72 -38.61 -6.40
CA PHE A 239 -49.83 -37.56 -5.91
C PHE A 239 -48.37 -37.98 -5.85
N LYS A 240 -48.06 -39.24 -5.49
CA LYS A 240 -46.71 -39.81 -5.59
C LYS A 240 -46.15 -39.81 -7.02
N GLY A 241 -47.04 -39.76 -8.03
CA GLY A 241 -46.66 -39.62 -9.43
C GLY A 241 -46.25 -38.21 -9.86
N ILE A 242 -46.43 -37.20 -8.99
CA ILE A 242 -46.00 -35.83 -9.26
C ILE A 242 -44.54 -35.69 -8.86
N ASN A 243 -43.69 -35.32 -9.82
CA ASN A 243 -42.26 -35.13 -9.57
C ASN A 243 -42.02 -34.02 -8.53
N GLY A 244 -41.17 -34.30 -7.55
CA GLY A 244 -40.73 -33.32 -6.54
C GLY A 244 -41.62 -33.21 -5.30
N VAL A 245 -42.60 -34.10 -5.11
CA VAL A 245 -43.49 -34.10 -3.94
C VAL A 245 -43.41 -35.43 -3.20
N GLU A 246 -43.08 -35.37 -1.91
CA GLU A 246 -43.25 -36.49 -0.99
C GLU A 246 -44.45 -36.25 -0.07
N ILE A 247 -45.20 -37.32 0.19
CA ILE A 247 -46.42 -37.25 1.00
C ILE A 247 -46.29 -38.16 2.20
N ASN A 248 -46.61 -37.60 3.36
CA ASN A 248 -46.86 -38.40 4.54
C ASN A 248 -48.27 -38.99 4.47
N GLU A 249 -48.35 -40.24 4.02
CA GLU A 249 -49.60 -40.94 3.74
C GLU A 249 -50.51 -41.04 4.97
N ASP A 250 -49.92 -41.39 6.12
CA ASP A 250 -50.66 -41.57 7.37
C ASP A 250 -51.27 -40.25 7.83
N ARG A 251 -50.49 -39.17 7.76
CA ARG A 251 -50.97 -37.83 8.12
C ARG A 251 -52.02 -37.35 7.15
N PHE A 252 -51.78 -37.46 5.85
CA PHE A 252 -52.76 -37.09 4.84
C PHE A 252 -54.09 -37.83 5.05
N LYS A 253 -54.04 -39.16 5.22
CA LYS A 253 -55.23 -39.98 5.47
C LYS A 253 -55.94 -39.57 6.76
N SER A 254 -55.20 -39.32 7.84
CA SER A 254 -55.79 -38.92 9.13
C SER A 254 -56.51 -37.57 9.06
N VAL A 255 -55.94 -36.58 8.36
CA VAL A 255 -56.53 -35.24 8.26
C VAL A 255 -57.74 -35.25 7.33
N VAL A 256 -57.68 -35.97 6.22
CA VAL A 256 -58.82 -36.13 5.30
C VAL A 256 -59.99 -36.84 5.99
N MET A 257 -59.72 -37.93 6.72
CA MET A 257 -60.76 -38.63 7.48
C MET A 257 -61.35 -37.76 8.60
N ARG A 258 -60.52 -36.98 9.30
CA ARG A 258 -60.98 -36.06 10.35
C ARG A 258 -61.87 -34.94 9.81
N CYS A 259 -61.62 -34.51 8.58
CA CYS A 259 -62.42 -33.50 7.89
C CYS A 259 -63.68 -34.05 7.19
N GLY A 260 -63.99 -35.36 7.34
CA GLY A 260 -65.12 -35.99 6.68
C GLY A 260 -64.99 -36.06 5.15
N GLY A 261 -63.76 -36.05 4.63
CA GLY A 261 -63.51 -36.20 3.19
C GLY A 261 -63.89 -34.99 2.32
N SER A 262 -64.28 -33.85 2.89
CA SER A 262 -64.64 -32.67 2.10
C SER A 262 -63.48 -32.18 1.23
N LEU A 263 -63.76 -31.95 -0.07
CA LEU A 263 -62.82 -31.36 -1.03
C LEU A 263 -62.22 -30.04 -0.51
N GLN A 264 -63.03 -29.24 0.19
CA GLN A 264 -62.58 -27.97 0.75
C GLN A 264 -61.44 -28.16 1.75
N CYS A 265 -61.52 -29.18 2.62
CA CYS A 265 -60.43 -29.48 3.55
C CYS A 265 -59.19 -29.99 2.82
N VAL A 266 -59.33 -30.76 1.73
CA VAL A 266 -58.18 -31.16 0.90
C VAL A 266 -57.50 -29.93 0.29
N MET A 267 -58.27 -28.94 -0.17
CA MET A 267 -57.72 -27.68 -0.66
C MET A 267 -57.02 -26.88 0.44
N ASP A 268 -57.56 -26.86 1.67
CA ASP A 268 -56.91 -26.20 2.81
C ASP A 268 -55.59 -26.90 3.21
N ILE A 269 -55.56 -28.23 3.16
CA ILE A 269 -54.34 -29.04 3.36
C ILE A 269 -53.29 -28.73 2.29
N ILE A 270 -53.71 -28.60 1.03
CA ILE A 270 -52.82 -28.25 -0.09
C ILE A 270 -52.35 -26.79 0.02
N ARG A 271 -53.19 -25.88 0.52
CA ARG A 271 -52.81 -24.48 0.76
C ARG A 271 -51.72 -24.35 1.83
N ASN A 272 -51.72 -25.21 2.84
CA ASN A 272 -50.63 -25.25 3.83
C ASN A 272 -49.24 -25.55 3.23
N LEU A 273 -49.15 -26.07 2.00
CA LEU A 273 -47.87 -26.20 1.27
C LEU A 273 -47.22 -24.84 0.96
N ILE A 274 -48.04 -23.79 0.83
CA ILE A 274 -47.56 -22.44 0.47
C ILE A 274 -47.08 -21.69 1.71
N ASP A 275 -47.67 -21.97 2.87
CA ASP A 275 -47.37 -21.28 4.12
C ASP A 275 -46.11 -21.84 4.77
N ASP A 276 -45.01 -21.07 4.71
CA ASP A 276 -43.71 -21.37 5.34
C ASP A 276 -43.76 -21.37 6.88
N ASN A 277 -44.91 -21.12 7.49
CA ASN A 277 -45.10 -21.04 8.95
C ASN A 277 -45.58 -22.35 9.59
N THR A 278 -45.57 -23.46 8.85
CA THR A 278 -45.99 -24.76 9.40
C THR A 278 -44.89 -25.31 10.31
N PRO A 279 -45.18 -25.69 11.58
CA PRO A 279 -44.16 -26.19 12.49
C PRO A 279 -43.51 -27.47 11.94
N ALA A 280 -42.18 -27.53 12.03
CA ALA A 280 -41.38 -28.65 11.53
C ALA A 280 -41.88 -29.97 12.13
N GLY A 281 -42.38 -30.85 11.26
CA GLY A 281 -42.97 -32.14 11.65
C GLY A 281 -44.47 -32.24 11.41
N ASP A 282 -45.18 -31.13 11.17
CA ASP A 282 -46.60 -31.13 10.77
C ASP A 282 -46.84 -31.00 9.27
N GLU A 283 -45.76 -30.99 8.49
CA GLU A 283 -45.78 -30.98 7.04
C GLU A 283 -46.36 -32.28 6.48
N ILE A 284 -47.46 -32.18 5.76
CA ILE A 284 -48.10 -33.31 5.06
C ILE A 284 -47.41 -33.57 3.73
N PHE A 285 -46.89 -32.51 3.11
CA PHE A 285 -46.18 -32.52 1.85
C PHE A 285 -44.78 -31.96 2.05
N ILE A 286 -43.79 -32.65 1.54
CA ILE A 286 -42.39 -32.22 1.55
C ILE A 286 -41.97 -32.06 0.10
N ILE A 287 -41.50 -30.88 -0.27
CA ILE A 287 -40.97 -30.63 -1.62
C ILE A 287 -39.51 -31.06 -1.63
N LYS A 288 -39.15 -31.96 -2.55
CA LYS A 288 -37.75 -32.34 -2.78
C LYS A 288 -37.12 -31.35 -3.76
N ASP A 289 -36.02 -30.74 -3.35
CA ASP A 289 -35.10 -29.98 -4.21
C ASP A 289 -34.43 -30.89 -5.26
#